data_AF-A0AB36EQZ0-F1
#
_entry.id   AF-A0AB36EQZ0-F1
#
_cell.length_a   1.000
_cell.length_b   1.000
_cell.length_c   1.000
_cell.angle_alpha   90.00
_cell.angle_beta   90.00
_cell.angle_gamma   90.00
#
_symmetry.space_group_name_H-M   'P 1'
#
loop_
_entity.id
_entity.type
_entity.pdbx_description
1 polymer ?
#
loop_
_entity_poly.entity_id
_entity_poly.type
_entity_poly.pdbx_seq_one_letter_code
_entity_poly.pdbx_strand_id
1 'polypeptide(L)' 'MKRGILFVTFVAATGLVRSADAEQLIVNSYGGPYEDIIRDRIIEPFEKEFGVKVIYDAVGSASQD' A
#
# COMPACT_ATOMS: atom_id res chain seq x y z
N MET A 1 34.81 22.58 24.90
CA MET A 1 33.65 23.05 24.08
C MET A 1 33.36 22.15 22.87
N LYS A 2 33.50 20.82 22.96
CA LYS A 2 33.31 19.91 21.79
C LYS A 2 32.46 18.66 22.07
N ARG A 3 31.80 18.59 23.24
CA ARG A 3 30.96 17.44 23.65
C ARG A 3 29.46 17.64 23.39
N GLY A 4 29.01 18.88 23.23
CA GLY A 4 27.59 19.19 22.99
C GLY A 4 27.14 19.05 21.53
N ILE A 5 28.08 19.06 20.58
CA ILE A 5 27.75 19.00 19.14
C ILE A 5 27.43 17.57 18.70
N LEU A 6 27.96 16.54 19.38
CA LEU A 6 27.78 15.15 18.98
C LEU A 6 26.35 14.64 19.24
N PHE A 7 25.65 15.17 20.25
CA PHE A 7 24.30 14.71 20.61
C PHE A 7 23.21 15.27 19.70
N VAL A 8 23.42 16.46 19.12
CA VAL A 8 22.43 17.12 18.27
C VAL A 8 22.32 16.42 16.91
N THR A 9 23.39 15.83 16.40
CA THR A 9 23.39 15.15 15.09
C THR A 9 22.65 13.81 15.11
N PHE A 10 22.62 13.09 16.24
CA PHE A 10 21.97 11.77 16.31
C PHE A 10 20.44 11.86 16.25
N VAL A 11 19.84 12.93 16.79
CA VAL A 11 18.37 13.10 16.82
C VAL A 11 17.82 13.43 15.42
N ALA A 12 18.61 14.11 14.56
CA ALA A 12 18.18 14.51 13.23
C ALA A 12 17.98 13.34 12.24
N ALA A 13 18.54 12.16 12.50
CA ALA A 13 18.45 11.01 11.60
C ALA A 13 17.17 10.19 11.74
N THR A 14 16.36 10.41 12.80
CA THR A 14 15.13 9.63 13.05
C THR A 14 13.89 10.21 12.37
N GLY A 15 13.97 11.41 11.79
CA GLY A 15 12.84 12.11 11.17
C GLY A 15 12.54 11.73 9.72
N LEU A 16 13.28 10.80 9.12
CA LEU A 16 13.12 10.38 7.74
C LEU A 16 12.75 8.89 7.63
N VAL A 17 11.91 8.39 8.54
CA VAL A 17 11.03 7.27 8.15
C VAL A 17 9.97 7.89 7.27
N ARG A 18 10.27 8.09 5.98
CA ARG A 18 9.22 8.19 4.98
C ARG A 18 8.41 6.92 5.15
N SER A 19 7.19 7.04 5.66
CA SER A 19 6.19 6.02 5.47
C SER A 19 6.20 5.74 3.98
N ALA A 20 6.66 4.56 3.57
CA ALA A 20 6.44 4.10 2.21
C ALA A 20 4.93 3.95 2.13
N ASP A 21 4.25 5.00 1.66
CA ASP A 21 2.80 4.98 1.48
C ASP A 21 2.51 3.75 0.63
N ALA A 22 1.66 2.87 1.20
CA ALA A 22 1.35 1.57 0.63
C ALA A 22 0.95 1.76 -0.83
N GLU A 23 1.74 1.16 -1.73
CA GLU A 23 1.46 1.14 -3.16
C GLU A 23 0.11 0.46 -3.35
N GLN A 24 -0.88 1.23 -3.81
CA GLN A 24 -2.24 0.71 -4.03
C GLN A 24 -2.18 -0.29 -5.19
N LEU A 25 -2.64 -1.52 -4.97
CA LEU A 25 -2.69 -2.55 -6.00
C LEU A 25 -3.99 -2.41 -6.79
N ILE A 26 -3.91 -2.18 -8.10
CA ILE A 26 -5.09 -2.17 -8.97
C ILE A 26 -5.21 -3.54 -9.64
N VAL A 27 -6.36 -4.18 -9.50
CA VAL A 27 -6.67 -5.47 -10.11
C VAL A 27 -7.83 -5.30 -11.07
N ASN A 28 -7.55 -5.52 -12.36
CA ASN A 28 -8.57 -5.56 -13.38
C ASN A 28 -9.11 -6.97 -13.58
N SER A 29 -10.43 -7.12 -13.59
CA SER A 29 -11.08 -8.40 -13.89
C SER A 29 -12.57 -8.23 -14.23
N TYR A 30 -13.31 -9.34 -14.26
CA TYR A 30 -14.73 -9.36 -14.60
C TYR A 30 -15.62 -8.82 -13.46
N GLY A 31 -16.64 -8.06 -13.80
CA GLY A 31 -17.65 -7.62 -12.83
C GLY A 31 -18.75 -8.66 -12.58
N GLY A 32 -19.80 -8.23 -11.88
CA GLY A 32 -20.98 -9.06 -11.58
C GLY A 32 -20.69 -10.11 -10.51
N PRO A 33 -21.39 -11.27 -10.49
CA PRO A 33 -21.24 -12.26 -9.43
C PRO A 33 -19.81 -12.80 -9.23
N TYR A 34 -18.96 -12.66 -10.25
CA TYR A 34 -17.55 -13.03 -10.15
C TYR A 34 -16.74 -12.08 -9.26
N GLU A 35 -17.09 -10.78 -9.25
CA GLU A 35 -16.46 -9.79 -8.39
C GLU A 35 -16.66 -10.15 -6.92
N ASP A 36 -17.88 -10.52 -6.53
CA ASP A 36 -18.18 -10.94 -5.17
C ASP A 36 -17.31 -12.14 -4.76
N ILE A 37 -17.16 -13.12 -5.65
CA ILE A 37 -16.34 -14.31 -5.41
C ILE A 37 -14.86 -13.94 -5.22
N ILE A 38 -14.29 -13.10 -6.09
CA ILE A 38 -12.89 -12.68 -5.95
C ILE A 38 -12.69 -11.84 -4.69
N ARG A 39 -13.64 -10.95 -4.39
CA ARG A 39 -13.55 -10.06 -3.24
C ARG A 39 -13.44 -10.86 -1.95
N ASP A 40 -14.36 -11.80 -1.75
CA ASP A 40 -14.43 -12.63 -0.54
C ASP A 40 -13.28 -13.64 -0.45
N ARG A 41 -12.91 -14.25 -1.57
CA ARG A 41 -11.97 -15.39 -1.57
C ARG A 41 -10.51 -15.01 -1.71
N ILE A 42 -10.22 -13.82 -2.23
CA ILE A 42 -8.87 -13.43 -2.62
C ILE A 42 -8.52 -12.04 -2.06
N ILE A 43 -9.31 -11.02 -2.40
CA ILE A 43 -8.94 -9.63 -2.09
C ILE A 43 -8.92 -9.40 -0.58
N GLU A 44 -10.02 -9.68 0.11
CA GLU A 44 -10.08 -9.44 1.56
C GLU A 44 -9.03 -10.24 2.36
N PRO A 45 -8.80 -11.54 2.08
CA PRO A 45 -7.70 -12.28 2.70
C PRO A 45 -6.32 -11.64 2.43
N PHE A 46 -6.06 -11.23 1.18
CA PHE A 46 -4.81 -10.58 0.81
C PHE A 46 -4.61 -9.25 1.54
N GLU A 47 -5.63 -8.37 1.57
CA GLU A 47 -5.54 -7.10 2.29
C GLU A 47 -5.26 -7.33 3.78
N LYS A 48 -5.87 -8.36 4.37
CA LYS A 48 -5.68 -8.70 5.79
C LYS A 48 -4.28 -9.23 6.09
N GLU A 49 -3.72 -10.05 5.20
CA GLU A 49 -2.41 -10.66 5.40
C GLU A 49 -1.27 -9.65 5.17
N PHE A 50 -1.39 -8.82 4.14
CA PHE A 50 -0.30 -7.95 3.69
C PHE A 50 -0.49 -6.48 4.06
N GLY A 51 -1.68 -6.08 4.52
CA GLY A 51 -2.00 -4.68 4.83
C GLY A 51 -2.03 -3.78 3.58
N VAL A 52 -2.11 -4.37 2.39
CA VAL A 52 -2.13 -3.65 1.09
C VAL A 52 -3.57 -3.45 0.65
N LYS A 53 -3.90 -2.25 0.17
CA LYS A 53 -5.22 -1.95 -0.37
C LYS A 53 -5.32 -2.31 -1.85
N VAL A 54 -6.41 -2.97 -2.20
CA VAL A 54 -6.70 -3.42 -3.57
C VAL A 54 -7.89 -2.63 -4.13
N ILE A 55 -7.67 -1.97 -5.26
CA ILE A 55 -8.73 -1.38 -6.07
C ILE A 55 -9.13 -2.41 -7.11
N TYR A 56 -10.36 -2.89 -7.05
CA TYR A 56 -10.91 -3.78 -8.07
C TYR A 56 -11.56 -2.95 -9.18
N ASP A 57 -11.04 -3.10 -10.40
CA ASP A 57 -11.54 -2.44 -11.60
C ASP A 57 -12.30 -3.47 -12.44
N ALA A 58 -13.62 -3.53 -12.24
CA ALA A 58 -14.51 -4.34 -13.05
C ALA A 58 -14.63 -3.72 -14.45
N VAL A 59 -14.16 -4.44 -15.47
CA VAL A 59 -14.35 -4.10 -16.89
C VAL A 59 -13.66 -2.81 -17.40
N GLY A 60 -12.53 -2.43 -16.81
CA GLY A 60 -11.39 -1.87 -17.56
C GLY A 60 -11.39 -0.37 -17.82
N SER A 61 -11.01 0.39 -16.81
CA SER A 61 -10.17 1.59 -17.00
C SER A 61 -8.68 1.22 -17.14
N ALA A 62 -8.23 0.13 -16.53
CA ALA A 62 -6.83 -0.32 -16.57
C ALA A 62 -6.32 -0.79 -17.95
N SER A 63 -7.20 -1.04 -18.91
CA SER A 63 -6.83 -1.34 -20.31
C SER A 63 -6.66 -0.08 -21.18
N GLN A 64 -6.80 1.12 -20.60
CA GLN A 64 -6.71 2.41 -21.30
C GLN A 64 -5.40 3.17 -21.04
N ASP A 65 -4.46 2.59 -20.28
CA ASP A 65 -3.08 3.09 -20.10
C ASP A 65 -2.09 2.33 -20.99
#